data_AF-A0A815XJZ8-F1
#
_entry.id   AF-A0A815XJZ8-F1
#
_cell.length_a   1.000
_cell.length_b   1.000
_cell.length_c   1.000
_cell.angle_alpha   90.00
_cell.angle_beta   90.00
_cell.angle_gamma   90.00
#
_symmetry.space_group_name_H-M   'P 1'
#
loop_
_entity.id
_entity.type
_entity.pdbx_description
1 polymer ?
#
loop_
_entity_poly.entity_id
_entity_poly.type
_entity_poly.pdbx_seq_one_letter_code
_entity_poly.pdbx_strand_id
1 'polypeptide(L)'
;STEKNDKTDQLIETIYKHLKGKVNETSETANFITSYGDDGQSVMLHSDQRTDAILLEALLYIDPNSTLCTKLCKGLQAHKVKGAWKSTQENCFVLIALEKYFHIKEKDTPDFIANVWLDNDYCGQHQYKGSSRKCL
;
A
#
# COMPACT_ATOMS: atom_id res chain seq x y z
N SER A 1 -0.21 -4.33 -33.95
CA SER A 1 -0.44 -4.53 -32.50
C SER A 1 0.58 -3.86 -31.60
N THR A 2 1.81 -3.60 -32.08
CA THR A 2 2.89 -2.93 -31.34
C THR A 2 2.67 -1.44 -31.09
N GLU A 3 2.13 -0.68 -32.06
CA GLU A 3 1.86 0.77 -31.89
C GLU A 3 0.80 1.10 -30.84
N LYS A 4 -0.11 0.17 -30.56
CA LYS A 4 -1.16 0.37 -29.56
C LYS A 4 -0.62 0.21 -28.14
N ASN A 5 0.36 -0.68 -27.95
CA ASN A 5 1.02 -0.91 -26.67
C ASN A 5 1.89 0.29 -26.28
N ASP A 6 2.66 0.83 -27.23
CA ASP A 6 3.55 1.98 -26.99
C ASP A 6 2.79 3.24 -26.52
N LYS A 7 1.60 3.51 -27.10
CA LYS A 7 0.73 4.60 -26.64
C LYS A 7 0.14 4.35 -25.26
N THR A 8 -0.18 3.09 -24.93
CA THR A 8 -0.70 2.71 -23.61
C THR A 8 0.39 2.82 -22.55
N ASP A 9 1.61 2.41 -22.85
CA ASP A 9 2.76 2.51 -21.95
C ASP A 9 3.10 3.98 -21.67
N GLN A 10 3.09 4.84 -22.68
CA GLN A 10 3.26 6.30 -22.52
C GLN A 10 2.15 6.93 -21.67
N LEU A 11 0.90 6.47 -21.82
CA LEU A 11 -0.22 6.91 -20.98
C LEU A 11 -0.05 6.47 -19.53
N ILE A 12 0.40 5.22 -19.30
CA ILE A 12 0.68 4.69 -17.97
C ILE A 12 1.78 5.51 -17.29
N GLU A 13 2.88 5.80 -17.99
CA GLU A 13 3.96 6.65 -17.46
C GLU A 13 3.48 8.07 -17.13
N THR A 14 2.65 8.65 -18.01
CA THR A 14 2.09 9.99 -17.80
C THR A 14 1.19 10.03 -16.56
N ILE A 15 0.30 9.04 -16.42
CA ILE A 15 -0.57 8.89 -15.25
C ILE A 15 0.29 8.66 -14.00
N TYR A 16 1.31 7.81 -14.07
CA TYR A 16 2.19 7.53 -12.94
C TYR A 16 2.95 8.78 -12.48
N LYS A 17 3.47 9.58 -13.41
CA LYS A 17 4.14 10.85 -13.12
C LYS A 17 3.18 11.87 -12.50
N HIS A 18 1.95 11.94 -13.00
CA HIS A 18 0.89 12.79 -12.44
C HIS A 18 0.49 12.37 -11.03
N LEU A 19 0.38 11.06 -10.79
CA LEU A 19 0.07 10.50 -9.47
C LEU A 19 1.18 10.80 -8.47
N LYS A 20 2.45 10.62 -8.84
CA LYS A 20 3.61 10.97 -8.00
C LYS A 20 3.59 12.42 -7.53
N GLY A 21 3.19 13.36 -8.38
CA GLY A 21 3.05 14.76 -8.01
C GLY A 21 1.94 15.05 -6.99
N LYS A 22 1.06 14.08 -6.73
CA LYS A 22 -0.09 14.20 -5.80
C LYS A 22 0.01 13.28 -4.57
N VAL A 23 1.07 12.47 -4.45
CA VAL A 23 1.29 11.65 -3.25
C VAL A 23 1.75 12.55 -2.11
N ASN A 24 1.08 12.51 -0.97
CA ASN A 24 1.65 13.03 0.26
C ASN A 24 2.53 11.94 0.89
N GLU A 25 3.83 12.01 0.62
CA GLU A 25 4.83 11.12 1.20
C GLU A 25 5.37 11.71 2.50
N THR A 26 5.18 10.99 3.61
CA THR A 26 5.99 11.18 4.82
C THR A 26 7.15 10.18 4.81
N SER A 27 8.06 10.31 5.78
CA SER A 27 9.16 9.35 5.96
C SER A 27 8.67 7.93 6.22
N GLU A 28 7.44 7.76 6.73
CA GLU A 28 6.90 6.47 7.17
C GLU A 28 5.71 5.98 6.36
N THR A 29 4.83 6.87 5.91
CA THR A 29 3.58 6.55 5.21
C THR A 29 3.40 7.39 3.95
N ALA A 30 2.64 6.88 2.99
CA ALA A 30 2.17 7.64 1.85
C ALA A 30 0.66 7.56 1.81
N ASN A 31 -0.01 8.70 1.68
CA ASN A 31 -1.46 8.81 1.55
C ASN A 31 -1.78 9.86 0.47
N PHE A 32 -2.95 9.76 -0.17
CA PHE A 32 -3.43 10.78 -1.10
C PHE A 32 -4.43 11.72 -0.40
N ILE A 33 -4.26 13.04 -0.46
CA ILE A 33 -5.10 14.01 0.29
C ILE A 33 -5.83 14.94 -0.69
N THR A 34 -7.14 15.13 -0.49
CA THR A 34 -8.00 16.25 -0.99
C THR A 34 -8.39 17.20 0.13
N SER A 35 -8.73 18.40 -0.29
CA SER A 35 -9.65 19.30 0.41
C SER A 35 -10.98 19.46 -0.35
N TYR A 36 -12.03 19.85 0.39
CA TYR A 36 -13.15 20.63 -0.13
C TYR A 36 -13.05 22.04 0.46
N GLY A 37 -12.88 23.03 -0.40
CA GLY A 37 -12.86 24.45 -0.06
C GLY A 37 -13.07 25.23 -1.34
N ASP A 38 -14.08 26.11 -1.31
CA ASP A 38 -14.53 26.96 -2.41
C ASP A 38 -13.35 27.67 -3.13
N ASP A 39 -13.52 27.92 -4.42
CA ASP A 39 -12.59 28.57 -5.36
C ASP A 39 -11.49 27.71 -6.00
N GLY A 40 -11.89 27.08 -7.11
CA GLY A 40 -11.15 27.19 -8.37
C GLY A 40 -9.78 26.51 -8.47
N GLN A 41 -9.78 25.32 -9.10
CA GLN A 41 -8.63 24.74 -9.82
C GLN A 41 -7.53 24.07 -8.98
N SER A 42 -7.87 23.02 -8.22
CA SER A 42 -7.08 21.77 -8.16
C SER A 42 -7.72 20.74 -7.21
N VAL A 43 -8.67 19.99 -7.76
CA VAL A 43 -9.28 18.79 -7.18
C VAL A 43 -8.21 17.67 -7.11
N MET A 44 -7.36 17.69 -6.10
CA MET A 44 -6.33 16.66 -5.89
C MET A 44 -6.82 15.62 -4.87
N LEU A 45 -7.53 14.59 -5.36
CA LEU A 45 -7.76 13.20 -4.83
C LEU A 45 -7.84 12.89 -3.30
N HIS A 46 -9.07 12.60 -2.82
CA HIS A 46 -9.49 12.24 -1.44
C HIS A 46 -9.05 10.81 -1.13
N SER A 47 -8.33 10.59 -0.02
CA SER A 47 -8.10 9.24 0.52
C SER A 47 -9.38 8.72 1.17
N ASP A 48 -10.20 8.09 0.33
CA ASP A 48 -10.89 6.88 0.76
C ASP A 48 -9.88 5.74 0.70
N GLN A 49 -9.87 4.86 1.71
CA GLN A 49 -8.93 3.73 1.77
C GLN A 49 -9.07 2.78 0.56
N ARG A 50 -10.21 2.84 -0.12
CA ARG A 50 -10.44 2.21 -1.41
C ARG A 50 -9.54 2.75 -2.52
N THR A 51 -9.37 4.07 -2.62
CA THR A 51 -8.51 4.72 -3.62
C THR A 51 -7.05 4.32 -3.41
N ASP A 52 -6.58 4.37 -2.16
CA ASP A 52 -5.22 3.97 -1.80
C ASP A 52 -4.97 2.49 -2.09
N ALA A 53 -5.97 1.62 -1.85
CA ALA A 53 -5.89 0.19 -2.18
C ALA A 53 -5.81 -0.07 -3.69
N ILE A 54 -6.63 0.60 -4.50
CA ILE A 54 -6.60 0.46 -5.97
C ILE A 54 -5.27 0.98 -6.54
N LEU A 55 -4.76 2.10 -6.01
CA LEU A 55 -3.48 2.66 -6.42
C LEU A 55 -2.31 1.76 -6.03
N LEU A 56 -2.35 1.16 -4.83
CA LEU A 56 -1.36 0.15 -4.43
C LEU A 56 -1.36 -1.04 -5.38
N GLU A 57 -2.55 -1.56 -5.73
CA GLU A 57 -2.68 -2.65 -6.69
C GLU A 57 -2.09 -2.28 -8.06
N ALA A 58 -2.48 -1.12 -8.62
CA ALA A 58 -1.97 -0.66 -9.89
C ALA A 58 -0.44 -0.48 -9.87
N LEU A 59 0.10 0.06 -8.78
CA LEU A 59 1.53 0.26 -8.61
C LEU A 59 2.29 -1.07 -8.54
N LEU A 60 1.74 -2.07 -7.85
CA LEU A 60 2.32 -3.41 -7.81
C LEU A 60 2.39 -4.08 -9.19
N TYR A 61 1.47 -3.74 -10.11
CA TYR A 61 1.53 -4.22 -11.50
C TYR A 61 2.55 -3.46 -12.36
N ILE A 62 2.68 -2.14 -12.18
CA ILE A 62 3.53 -1.29 -13.03
C ILE A 62 4.99 -1.31 -12.57
N ASP A 63 5.21 -1.05 -11.28
CA ASP A 63 6.53 -1.00 -10.65
C ASP A 63 6.46 -1.61 -9.25
N PRO A 64 6.55 -2.94 -9.15
CA PRO A 64 6.53 -3.60 -7.86
C PRO A 64 7.71 -3.13 -6.98
N ASN A 65 8.85 -2.72 -7.54
CA ASN A 65 10.04 -2.36 -6.77
C ASN A 65 10.00 -0.96 -6.15
N SER A 66 8.98 -0.16 -6.48
CA SER A 66 8.80 1.17 -5.95
C SER A 66 8.73 1.22 -4.42
N THR A 67 9.46 2.14 -3.80
CA THR A 67 9.37 2.42 -2.35
C THR A 67 7.98 2.93 -1.95
N LEU A 68 7.24 3.48 -2.92
CA LEU A 68 5.86 3.92 -2.78
C LEU A 68 4.91 2.77 -2.40
N CYS A 69 5.12 1.56 -2.92
CA CYS A 69 4.30 0.39 -2.57
C CYS A 69 4.31 0.14 -1.06
N THR A 70 5.49 0.16 -0.45
CA THR A 70 5.66 -0.07 0.98
C THR A 70 5.08 1.08 1.81
N LYS A 71 5.22 2.33 1.37
CA LYS A 71 4.65 3.49 2.06
C LYS A 71 3.11 3.51 2.01
N LEU A 72 2.51 3.14 0.87
CA LEU A 72 1.06 3.01 0.72
C LEU A 72 0.50 1.86 1.56
N CYS A 73 1.18 0.70 1.56
CA CYS A 73 0.82 -0.42 2.43
C CYS A 73 0.85 -0.01 3.93
N LYS A 74 1.87 0.74 4.36
CA LYS A 74 1.95 1.30 5.71
C LYS A 74 0.83 2.31 6.00
N GLY A 75 0.50 3.18 5.05
CA GLY A 75 -0.62 4.12 5.17
C GLY A 75 -1.95 3.40 5.39
N LEU A 76 -2.25 2.40 4.56
CA LEU A 76 -3.45 1.56 4.71
C LEU A 76 -3.53 0.87 6.07
N GLN A 77 -2.42 0.32 6.56
CA GLN A 77 -2.36 -0.31 7.88
C GLN A 77 -2.52 0.70 9.02
N ALA A 78 -1.98 1.91 8.90
CA ALA A 78 -2.11 2.96 9.91
C ALA A 78 -3.57 3.47 10.04
N HIS A 79 -4.34 3.43 8.95
CA HIS A 79 -5.76 3.83 8.95
C HIS A 79 -6.72 2.76 9.48
N LYS A 80 -6.22 1.60 9.90
CA LYS A 80 -7.02 0.49 10.46
C LYS A 80 -7.48 0.84 11.88
N VAL A 81 -8.78 0.85 12.11
CA VAL A 81 -9.39 1.11 13.43
C VAL A 81 -10.11 -0.15 13.91
N LYS A 82 -9.74 -0.68 15.08
CA LYS A 82 -10.34 -1.91 15.66
C LYS A 82 -10.36 -3.11 14.71
N GLY A 83 -9.35 -3.25 13.85
CA GLY A 83 -9.28 -4.39 12.93
C GLY A 83 -9.91 -4.16 11.55
N ALA A 84 -10.60 -3.04 11.33
CA ALA A 84 -11.35 -2.79 10.10
C ALA A 84 -11.14 -1.35 9.57
N TRP A 85 -11.52 -1.15 8.30
CA TRP A 85 -11.67 0.16 7.67
C TRP A 85 -13.14 0.61 7.74
N LYS A 86 -13.44 1.86 7.35
CA LYS A 86 -14.72 2.53 7.71
C LYS A 86 -15.95 1.80 7.18
N SER A 87 -15.86 1.11 6.05
CA SER A 87 -16.96 0.37 5.44
C SER A 87 -16.57 -1.05 5.01
N THR A 88 -17.57 -1.94 4.88
CA THR A 88 -17.38 -3.31 4.38
C THR A 88 -16.79 -3.34 2.97
N GLN A 89 -17.19 -2.38 2.12
CA GLN A 89 -16.69 -2.29 0.75
C GLN A 89 -15.22 -1.88 0.73
N GLU A 90 -14.84 -0.84 1.48
CA GLU A 90 -13.43 -0.45 1.64
C GLU A 90 -12.59 -1.59 2.22
N ASN A 91 -13.09 -2.28 3.24
CA ASN A 91 -12.39 -3.40 3.85
C ASN A 91 -12.05 -4.48 2.82
N CYS A 92 -12.99 -4.82 1.93
CA CYS A 92 -12.74 -5.78 0.86
C CYS A 92 -11.63 -5.33 -0.09
N PHE A 93 -11.67 -4.08 -0.57
CA PHE A 93 -10.64 -3.55 -1.47
C PHE A 93 -9.26 -3.50 -0.82
N VAL A 94 -9.18 -3.06 0.43
CA VAL A 94 -7.90 -3.00 1.15
C VAL A 94 -7.35 -4.41 1.38
N LEU A 95 -8.18 -5.39 1.74
CA LEU A 95 -7.73 -6.77 1.94
C LEU A 95 -7.20 -7.39 0.65
N ILE A 96 -7.86 -7.18 -0.49
CA ILE A 96 -7.38 -7.68 -1.80
C ILE A 96 -6.04 -7.02 -2.18
N ALA A 97 -5.91 -5.71 -1.98
CA ALA A 97 -4.68 -5.01 -2.29
C ALA A 97 -3.51 -5.47 -1.39
N LEU A 98 -3.77 -5.67 -0.09
CA LEU A 98 -2.79 -6.21 0.85
C LEU A 98 -2.41 -7.65 0.50
N GLU A 99 -3.37 -8.51 0.15
CA GLU A 99 -3.10 -9.87 -0.31
C GLU A 99 -2.15 -9.87 -1.52
N LYS A 100 -2.41 -9.02 -2.52
CA LYS A 100 -1.53 -8.89 -3.69
C LYS A 100 -0.15 -8.37 -3.31
N TYR A 101 -0.07 -7.41 -2.40
CA TYR A 101 1.20 -6.93 -1.85
C TYR A 101 1.99 -8.07 -1.21
N PHE A 102 1.37 -8.88 -0.34
CA PHE A 102 2.00 -10.03 0.30
C PHE A 102 2.52 -11.04 -0.73
N HIS A 103 1.73 -11.38 -1.75
CA HIS A 103 2.15 -12.35 -2.77
C HIS A 103 3.30 -11.86 -3.66
N ILE A 104 3.39 -10.55 -3.89
CA ILE A 104 4.41 -9.95 -4.77
C ILE A 104 5.69 -9.62 -4.00
N LYS A 105 5.58 -9.08 -2.78
CA LYS A 105 6.70 -8.59 -1.98
C LYS A 105 7.22 -9.57 -0.94
N GLU A 106 6.35 -10.38 -0.37
CA GLU A 106 6.69 -11.31 0.71
C GLU A 106 6.55 -12.76 0.24
N LYS A 107 6.90 -13.00 -1.04
CA LYS A 107 6.86 -14.32 -1.65
C LYS A 107 7.87 -15.28 -1.03
N ASP A 108 9.02 -14.76 -0.60
CA ASP A 108 10.09 -15.56 -0.03
C ASP A 108 9.68 -16.11 1.33
N THR A 109 10.04 -17.36 1.60
CA THR A 109 9.77 -17.98 2.90
C THR A 109 10.52 -17.21 3.98
N PRO A 110 9.83 -16.66 4.99
CA PRO A 110 10.50 -15.94 6.06
C PRO A 110 11.39 -16.92 6.83
N ASP A 111 12.67 -16.56 6.99
CA ASP A 111 13.62 -17.17 7.94
C ASP A 111 14.20 -16.05 8.80
N PHE A 112 13.41 -15.61 9.78
CA PHE A 112 13.84 -14.57 10.70
C PHE A 112 13.36 -14.83 12.12
N ILE A 113 14.04 -14.17 13.04
CA ILE A 113 13.82 -14.26 14.47
C ILE A 113 13.27 -12.91 14.94
N ALA A 114 12.03 -12.90 15.43
CA ALA A 114 11.46 -11.73 16.08
C ALA A 114 11.70 -11.81 17.59
N ASN A 115 12.46 -10.86 18.13
CA ASN A 115 12.67 -10.71 19.57
C ASN A 115 11.79 -9.57 20.09
N VAL A 116 11.03 -9.83 21.15
CA VAL A 116 10.22 -8.81 21.82
C VAL A 116 10.85 -8.51 23.16
N TRP A 117 11.09 -7.22 23.40
CA TRP A 117 11.67 -6.69 24.62
C TRP A 117 10.68 -5.70 25.22
N LEU A 118 10.50 -5.74 26.53
CA LEU A 118 9.74 -4.74 27.29
C LEU A 118 10.72 -4.07 28.25
N ASP A 119 11.04 -2.80 27.99
CA ASP A 119 12.11 -2.08 28.68
C ASP A 119 13.44 -2.86 28.59
N ASN A 120 14.05 -3.22 29.71
CA ASN A 120 15.27 -4.04 29.74
C ASN A 120 15.00 -5.55 29.82
N ASP A 121 13.73 -5.96 29.93
CA ASP A 121 13.35 -7.37 30.10
C ASP A 121 13.03 -8.03 28.75
N TYR A 122 13.71 -9.14 28.48
CA TYR A 122 13.44 -9.97 27.32
C TYR A 122 12.11 -10.75 27.52
N CYS A 123 11.10 -10.45 26.71
CA CYS A 123 9.77 -11.04 26.81
C CYS A 123 9.61 -12.31 25.98
N GLY A 124 10.53 -12.58 25.06
CA GLY A 124 10.56 -13.82 24.29
C GLY A 124 10.98 -13.63 22.83
N GLN A 125 11.07 -14.76 22.15
CA GLN A 125 11.45 -14.84 20.76
C GLN A 125 10.50 -15.75 19.99
N HIS A 126 10.15 -15.32 18.78
CA HIS A 126 9.41 -16.15 17.84
C HIS A 126 10.24 -16.34 16.57
N GLN A 127 10.48 -17.59 16.20
CA GLN A 127 11.17 -17.94 14.96
C GLN A 127 10.13 -18.18 13.86
N TYR A 128 10.24 -17.42 12.77
CA TYR A 128 9.45 -17.62 11.57
C TYR A 128 10.28 -18.44 10.59
N LYS A 129 9.80 -19.65 10.28
CA LYS A 129 10.39 -20.56 9.28
C LYS A 129 9.28 -21.20 8.45
N GLY A 130 9.20 -20.87 7.16
CA GLY A 130 8.63 -21.64 6.03
C GLY A 130 7.20 -22.21 6.07
N SER A 131 6.57 -22.42 7.23
CA SER A 131 5.23 -23.01 7.38
C SER A 131 4.50 -22.58 8.65
N SER A 132 5.00 -21.62 9.42
CA SER A 132 4.23 -20.96 10.49
C SER A 132 3.25 -19.89 9.95
N ARG A 133 2.79 -20.01 8.70
CA ARG A 133 1.65 -19.26 8.18
C ARG A 133 0.35 -19.82 8.75
N LYS A 134 0.18 -19.74 10.07
CA LYS A 134 -1.14 -19.81 10.68
C LYS A 134 -1.67 -18.38 10.65
N CYS A 135 -2.46 -18.10 9.62
CA CYS A 135 -3.12 -16.82 9.43
C CYS A 135 -3.93 -16.43 10.67
N LEU A 136 -4.00 -15.12 10.90
CA LEU A 136 -4.93 -14.42 11.78
C LEU A 136 -6.39 -14.81 11.52
#